data_AF-A0ABD3DTH1-F1
#
_entry.id   AF-A0ABD3DTH1-F1
#
_cell.length_a   1.000
_cell.length_b   1.000
_cell.length_c   1.000
_cell.angle_alpha   90.00
_cell.angle_beta   90.00
_cell.angle_gamma   90.00
#
_symmetry.space_group_name_H-M   'P 1'
#
loop_
_entity.id
_entity.type
_entity.pdbx_description
1 polymer ?
#
loop_
_entity_poly.entity_id
_entity_poly.type
_entity_poly.pdbx_seq_one_letter_code
_entity_poly.pdbx_strand_id
1 'polypeptide(L)'
;MEGQTISMIQFTVIFLLSIGSSSYGHTIYTGKYITKNYFDKYDKFTEQEFDNFVANEIPHGLSEIVTDKNNVGPTLSGLRRDVTGEGSHRRLYSSIRFKLQRKLQTEFTAHSCEVIIVERLPNGVFADPFELHHLVERGVFSDAAVFGDTNLELPSFRSNQSVVEIHMSLASELLSRNEDDVEVDIDLPLHARYPPLGHGFSRVEFGQPDIFICCCLDGNVLNKSCLFMPIDHIAPDNKARAVTWDIPCGNKEHAGVVYAVTFGFASVAAMLIVLTSICYSGSNRLKLS
;
A
#
# COMPACT_ATOMS: atom_id res chain seq x y z
N MET A 1 66.37 1.75 -43.67
CA MET A 1 65.36 0.68 -43.88
C MET A 1 65.15 0.06 -42.52
N GLU A 2 64.17 0.57 -41.79
CA GLU A 2 62.85 -0.10 -41.58
C GLU A 2 63.04 -1.38 -40.75
N GLY A 3 62.45 -1.56 -39.56
CA GLY A 3 61.33 -0.85 -38.94
C GLY A 3 61.20 -1.16 -37.44
N GLN A 4 60.21 -0.49 -36.87
CA GLN A 4 59.88 -0.31 -35.45
C GLN A 4 59.39 -1.58 -34.72
N THR A 5 59.62 -1.62 -33.41
CA THR A 5 58.66 -1.95 -32.30
C THR A 5 59.45 -1.98 -30.97
N ILE A 6 59.72 -0.84 -30.32
CA ILE A 6 58.93 -0.21 -29.22
C ILE A 6 58.49 -1.26 -28.17
N SER A 7 59.33 -1.55 -27.17
CA SER A 7 59.43 -0.88 -25.84
C SER A 7 58.60 -1.59 -24.75
N MET A 8 59.19 -2.63 -24.15
CA MET A 8 58.78 -3.11 -22.82
C MET A 8 59.30 -2.15 -21.76
N ILE A 9 58.41 -1.35 -21.17
CA ILE A 9 58.69 -0.54 -19.98
C ILE A 9 57.80 -1.03 -18.85
N GLN A 10 58.49 -1.33 -17.74
CA GLN A 10 57.98 -1.62 -16.41
C GLN A 10 56.77 -0.76 -16.04
N PHE A 11 55.74 -1.38 -15.47
CA PHE A 11 54.83 -0.66 -14.58
C PHE A 11 54.78 -1.35 -13.22
N THR A 12 55.47 -0.70 -12.28
CA THR A 12 55.46 -0.89 -10.84
C THR A 12 54.04 -0.74 -10.30
N VAL A 13 53.54 -1.78 -9.62
CA VAL A 13 52.28 -1.72 -8.87
C VAL A 13 52.52 -0.90 -7.60
N ILE A 14 52.12 0.37 -7.62
CA ILE A 14 52.07 1.23 -6.44
C ILE A 14 50.79 0.88 -5.68
N PHE A 15 50.95 0.15 -4.58
CA PHE A 15 49.91 -0.12 -3.59
C PHE A 15 49.71 1.14 -2.74
N LEU A 16 48.75 1.99 -3.10
CA LEU A 16 48.29 3.07 -2.22
C LEU A 16 47.14 2.56 -1.36
N LEU A 17 47.45 2.32 -0.09
CA LEU A 17 46.50 2.21 1.01
C LEU A 17 45.80 3.57 1.17
N SER A 18 44.64 3.75 0.55
CA SER A 18 43.68 4.75 0.98
C SER A 18 42.87 4.18 2.15
N ILE A 19 43.32 4.50 3.36
CA ILE A 19 42.45 4.53 4.54
C ILE A 19 41.43 5.65 4.26
N GLY A 20 40.30 5.27 3.67
CA GLY A 20 39.16 6.15 3.50
C GLY A 20 38.42 6.25 4.82
N SER A 21 38.52 7.41 5.47
CA SER A 21 37.66 7.81 6.59
C SER A 21 36.20 7.52 6.27
N SER A 22 35.49 6.95 7.26
CA SER A 22 34.05 6.79 7.30
C SER A 22 33.36 8.13 7.07
N SER A 23 33.03 8.45 5.82
CA SER A 23 32.06 9.49 5.48
C SER A 23 30.70 8.82 5.51
N TYR A 24 29.89 9.11 6.53
CA TYR A 24 28.48 8.77 6.56
C TYR A 24 27.83 9.46 5.36
N GLY A 25 27.69 8.72 4.25
CA GLY A 25 26.98 9.20 3.07
C GLY A 25 25.51 9.35 3.42
N HIS A 26 25.03 10.59 3.46
CA HIS A 26 23.61 10.88 3.46
C HIS A 26 23.01 10.31 2.17
N THR A 27 22.28 9.22 2.28
CA THR A 27 21.52 8.65 1.17
C THR A 27 20.31 9.55 0.92
N ILE A 28 20.15 10.04 -0.31
CA ILE A 28 18.99 10.85 -0.73
C ILE A 28 18.03 9.91 -1.45
N TYR A 29 16.76 9.93 -1.07
CA TYR A 29 15.74 9.14 -1.76
C TYR A 29 15.30 9.87 -3.02
N THR A 30 15.53 9.24 -4.17
CA THR A 30 15.06 9.69 -5.47
C THR A 30 13.95 8.75 -5.94
N GLY A 31 12.70 9.15 -5.74
CA GLY A 31 11.55 8.34 -6.12
C GLY A 31 10.24 9.01 -5.76
N LYS A 32 9.17 8.63 -6.46
CA LYS A 32 7.82 9.11 -6.12
C LYS A 32 7.20 8.26 -5.01
N TYR A 33 7.36 6.95 -5.10
CA TYR A 33 6.82 5.96 -4.16
C TYR A 33 7.91 5.02 -3.65
N ILE A 34 7.97 4.81 -2.33
CA ILE A 34 8.94 3.95 -1.64
C ILE A 34 8.80 2.51 -2.15
N THR A 35 7.57 2.06 -2.23
CA THR A 35 7.18 0.71 -2.64
C THR A 35 7.56 0.45 -4.09
N LYS A 36 7.48 1.47 -4.97
CA LYS A 36 7.93 1.34 -6.36
C LYS A 36 9.42 0.99 -6.42
N ASN A 37 10.27 1.66 -5.64
CA ASN A 37 11.71 1.39 -5.63
C ASN A 37 12.01 -0.05 -5.17
N TYR A 38 11.21 -0.59 -4.25
CA TYR A 38 11.28 -2.01 -3.90
C TYR A 38 10.92 -2.89 -5.09
N PHE A 39 9.78 -2.67 -5.76
CA PHE A 39 9.35 -3.51 -6.89
C PHE A 39 10.21 -3.35 -8.15
N ASP A 40 10.90 -2.22 -8.31
CA ASP A 40 11.89 -2.04 -9.39
C ASP A 40 13.13 -2.93 -9.17
N LYS A 41 13.37 -3.38 -7.92
CA LYS A 41 14.48 -4.28 -7.54
C LYS A 41 14.05 -5.73 -7.33
N TYR A 42 12.84 -5.95 -6.84
CA TYR A 42 12.28 -7.24 -6.49
C TYR A 42 10.99 -7.50 -7.27
N ASP A 43 10.94 -8.60 -8.02
CA ASP A 43 9.78 -8.95 -8.87
C ASP A 43 8.51 -9.31 -8.07
N LYS A 44 8.65 -9.70 -6.80
CA LYS A 44 7.56 -10.15 -5.94
C LYS A 44 7.73 -9.57 -4.54
N PHE A 45 6.59 -9.38 -3.88
CA PHE A 45 6.58 -8.98 -2.49
C PHE A 45 6.86 -10.16 -1.57
N THR A 46 7.81 -9.96 -0.66
CA THR A 46 8.08 -10.85 0.48
C THR A 46 8.31 -9.99 1.72
N GLU A 47 7.64 -10.29 2.84
CA GLU A 47 7.75 -9.50 4.07
C GLU A 47 9.20 -9.29 4.52
N GLN A 48 9.99 -10.37 4.57
CA GLN A 48 11.39 -10.31 4.99
C GLN A 48 12.25 -9.40 4.10
N GLU A 49 12.05 -9.44 2.78
CA GLU A 49 12.82 -8.63 1.84
C GLU A 49 12.41 -7.16 1.93
N PHE A 50 11.11 -6.89 2.12
CA PHE A 50 10.61 -5.55 2.29
C PHE A 50 11.09 -4.94 3.62
N ASP A 51 11.06 -5.69 4.72
CA ASP A 51 11.59 -5.25 6.02
C ASP A 51 13.09 -4.92 5.92
N ASN A 52 13.86 -5.76 5.23
CA ASN A 52 15.27 -5.50 4.97
C ASN A 52 15.49 -4.26 4.10
N PHE A 53 14.64 -4.05 3.09
CA PHE A 53 14.69 -2.85 2.24
C PHE A 53 14.39 -1.59 3.07
N VAL A 54 13.35 -1.61 3.90
CA VAL A 54 12.99 -0.49 4.79
C VAL A 54 14.13 -0.17 5.75
N ALA A 55 14.75 -1.19 6.35
CA ALA A 55 15.80 -1.00 7.35
C ALA A 55 17.14 -0.52 6.78
N ASN A 56 17.47 -0.86 5.53
CA ASN A 56 18.81 -0.64 4.97
C ASN A 56 18.86 0.37 3.81
N GLU A 57 17.77 0.51 3.05
CA GLU A 57 17.77 1.25 1.78
C GLU A 57 16.90 2.52 1.83
N ILE A 58 15.95 2.60 2.76
CA ILE A 58 15.23 3.86 2.98
C ILE A 58 16.13 4.79 3.78
N PRO A 59 16.53 5.93 3.22
CA PRO A 59 17.44 6.82 3.90
C PRO A 59 16.79 7.38 5.17
N HIS A 60 17.46 7.21 6.31
CA HIS A 60 17.19 7.92 7.55
C HIS A 60 17.64 9.40 7.44
N GLY A 61 17.09 10.12 6.46
CA GLY A 61 17.60 11.43 6.05
C GLY A 61 17.10 12.59 6.91
N LEU A 62 16.08 12.38 7.74
CA LEU A 62 15.44 13.50 8.47
C LEU A 62 16.35 14.08 9.56
N SER A 63 17.55 13.49 9.74
CA SER A 63 18.57 13.97 10.67
C SER A 63 18.86 15.45 10.45
N GLU A 64 19.01 16.00 9.24
CA GLU A 64 19.31 17.44 9.08
C GLU A 64 18.19 18.37 9.58
N ILE A 65 16.91 18.01 9.37
CA ILE A 65 15.76 18.79 9.87
C ILE A 65 15.60 18.62 11.39
N VAL A 66 15.88 17.42 11.92
CA VAL A 66 15.67 17.09 13.35
C VAL A 66 16.87 17.47 14.24
N THR A 67 18.10 17.40 13.73
CA THR A 67 19.34 17.55 14.53
C THR A 67 19.77 18.98 14.77
N ASP A 68 19.27 19.96 14.01
CA ASP A 68 19.81 21.33 14.08
C ASP A 68 19.59 22.01 15.45
N LYS A 69 18.71 21.50 16.34
CA LYS A 69 18.22 22.31 17.49
C LYS A 69 17.81 21.57 18.77
N ASN A 70 18.52 20.57 19.29
CA ASN A 70 18.14 19.91 20.58
C ASN A 70 16.65 19.46 20.63
N ASN A 71 15.99 19.32 19.49
CA ASN A 71 14.56 19.06 19.40
C ASN A 71 14.36 17.55 19.43
N VAL A 72 13.36 17.11 20.18
CA VAL A 72 12.94 15.71 20.12
C VAL A 72 12.24 15.52 18.77
N GLY A 73 12.67 14.53 18.00
CA GLY A 73 12.07 14.21 16.70
C GLY A 73 10.57 13.87 16.80
N PRO A 74 9.86 13.81 15.66
CA PRO A 74 8.47 13.35 15.67
C PRO A 74 8.39 11.98 16.33
N THR A 75 7.37 11.75 17.14
CA THR A 75 7.13 10.45 17.77
C THR A 75 5.70 9.98 17.52
N LEU A 76 5.54 8.70 17.25
CA LEU A 76 4.22 8.10 17.08
C LEU A 76 3.59 7.89 18.46
N SER A 77 2.41 8.47 18.70
CA SER A 77 1.75 8.50 20.02
C SER A 77 0.53 7.58 20.10
N GLY A 78 -0.08 7.23 18.97
CA GLY A 78 -1.18 6.28 18.91
C GLY A 78 -1.50 5.81 17.50
N LEU A 79 -2.07 4.60 17.42
CA LEU A 79 -2.56 4.01 16.18
C LEU A 79 -3.87 3.28 16.49
N ARG A 80 -4.97 3.69 15.86
CA ARG A 80 -6.27 3.00 15.93
C ARG A 80 -6.66 2.55 14.55
N ARG A 81 -7.13 1.31 14.42
CA ARG A 81 -7.50 0.72 13.14
C ARG A 81 -8.77 -0.09 13.26
N ASP A 82 -9.59 -0.08 12.22
CA ASP A 82 -10.86 -0.81 12.16
C ASP A 82 -11.25 -1.13 10.71
N VAL A 83 -12.06 -2.17 10.52
CA VAL A 83 -12.65 -2.49 9.20
C VAL A 83 -14.14 -2.21 9.25
N THR A 84 -14.60 -1.27 8.42
CA THR A 84 -15.99 -0.80 8.39
C THR A 84 -16.67 -1.12 7.05
N GLY A 85 -17.99 -0.99 7.00
CA GLY A 85 -18.81 -1.30 5.82
C GLY A 85 -19.49 -2.68 5.91
N GLU A 86 -20.03 -3.17 4.80
CA GLU A 86 -20.71 -4.48 4.69
C GLU A 86 -20.34 -5.21 3.39
N GLY A 87 -20.47 -6.54 3.38
CA GLY A 87 -20.18 -7.34 2.18
C GLY A 87 -18.69 -7.47 1.86
N SER A 88 -18.39 -7.61 0.56
CA SER A 88 -17.04 -7.82 0.01
C SER A 88 -16.29 -6.52 -0.31
N HIS A 89 -16.97 -5.37 -0.26
CA HIS A 89 -16.35 -4.05 -0.33
C HIS A 89 -16.40 -3.42 1.06
N ARG A 90 -15.24 -3.21 1.68
CA ARG A 90 -15.08 -2.64 3.02
C ARG A 90 -14.12 -1.46 2.98
N ARG A 91 -14.00 -0.77 4.11
CA ARG A 91 -12.98 0.27 4.30
C ARG A 91 -12.12 -0.09 5.48
N LEU A 92 -10.81 0.01 5.30
CA LEU A 92 -9.85 -0.04 6.40
C LEU A 92 -9.62 1.38 6.89
N TYR A 93 -10.19 1.68 8.05
CA TYR A 93 -10.00 2.95 8.73
C TYR A 93 -8.73 2.88 9.58
N SER A 94 -7.88 3.91 9.48
CA SER A 94 -6.68 4.07 10.30
C SER A 94 -6.58 5.52 10.80
N SER A 95 -6.57 5.70 12.12
CA SER A 95 -6.26 6.96 12.81
C SER A 95 -4.86 6.87 13.39
N ILE A 96 -4.00 7.80 12.99
CA ILE A 96 -2.58 7.81 13.33
C ILE A 96 -2.28 9.11 14.04
N ARG A 97 -1.77 9.01 15.26
CA ARG A 97 -1.48 10.16 16.11
C ARG A 97 0.01 10.33 16.29
N PHE A 98 0.48 11.55 16.07
CA PHE A 98 1.88 11.96 16.21
C PHE A 98 2.01 13.03 17.29
N LYS A 99 3.13 12.99 18.01
CA LYS A 99 3.60 14.09 18.84
C LYS A 99 4.67 14.85 18.09
N LEU A 100 4.39 16.11 17.80
CA LEU A 100 5.26 16.99 17.05
C LEU A 100 5.45 18.32 17.80
N GLN A 101 6.69 18.61 18.19
CA GLN A 101 7.01 19.89 18.82
C GLN A 101 6.69 21.04 17.86
N ARG A 102 6.09 22.12 18.37
CA ARG A 102 5.70 23.32 17.60
C ARG A 102 6.78 23.88 16.68
N LYS A 103 8.05 23.78 17.07
CA LYS A 103 9.19 24.21 16.25
C LYS A 103 9.42 23.32 15.03
N LEU A 104 9.24 22.01 15.18
CA LEU A 104 9.23 21.09 14.03
C LEU A 104 7.99 21.31 13.16
N GLN A 105 6.83 21.64 13.74
CA GLN A 105 5.63 21.93 12.95
C GLN A 105 5.88 23.08 11.96
N THR A 106 6.51 24.16 12.42
CA THR A 106 6.86 25.29 11.53
C THR A 106 7.86 24.91 10.45
N GLU A 107 8.83 24.04 10.75
CA GLU A 107 9.80 23.55 9.77
C GLU A 107 9.13 22.59 8.78
N PHE A 108 8.21 21.74 9.21
CA PHE A 108 7.50 20.79 8.33
C PHE A 108 6.55 21.49 7.36
N THR A 109 5.87 22.55 7.82
CA THR A 109 5.04 23.39 6.95
C THR A 109 5.90 24.14 5.91
N ALA A 110 7.13 24.51 6.25
CA ALA A 110 8.04 25.18 5.33
C ALA A 110 8.63 24.25 4.25
N HIS A 111 8.80 22.94 4.55
CA HIS A 111 9.46 21.96 3.69
C HIS A 111 8.50 21.00 2.96
N SER A 112 7.19 21.32 2.92
CA SER A 112 6.15 20.52 2.25
C SER A 112 6.24 19.03 2.62
N CYS A 113 6.18 18.74 3.92
CA CYS A 113 6.25 17.36 4.41
C CYS A 113 4.93 16.60 4.20
N GLU A 114 5.06 15.29 3.95
CA GLU A 114 3.97 14.35 3.80
C GLU A 114 4.15 13.17 4.76
N VAL A 115 3.02 12.60 5.16
CA VAL A 115 2.97 11.29 5.81
C VAL A 115 2.72 10.26 4.70
N ILE A 116 3.59 9.26 4.61
CA ILE A 116 3.46 8.14 3.70
C ILE A 116 3.12 6.91 4.52
N ILE A 117 2.08 6.20 4.10
CA ILE A 117 1.63 4.96 4.74
C ILE A 117 1.65 3.86 3.72
N VAL A 118 2.37 2.79 4.05
CA VAL A 118 2.47 1.60 3.24
C VAL A 118 1.67 0.49 3.94
N GLU A 119 0.57 0.10 3.30
CA GLU A 119 -0.33 -0.94 3.77
C GLU A 119 -0.05 -2.24 2.99
N ARG A 120 0.40 -3.27 3.72
CA ARG A 120 0.64 -4.61 3.18
C ARG A 120 -0.68 -5.39 3.24
N LEU A 121 -1.37 -5.52 2.12
CA LEU A 121 -2.68 -6.17 2.11
C LEU A 121 -2.53 -7.69 2.25
N PRO A 122 -3.43 -8.37 2.98
CA PRO A 122 -3.44 -9.83 3.04
C PRO A 122 -3.87 -10.44 1.70
N ASN A 123 -3.48 -11.69 1.46
CA ASN A 123 -3.86 -12.40 0.23
C ASN A 123 -5.39 -12.45 0.06
N GLY A 124 -5.86 -12.18 -1.16
CA GLY A 124 -7.29 -12.16 -1.48
C GLY A 124 -8.00 -10.84 -1.16
N VAL A 125 -7.28 -9.83 -0.63
CA VAL A 125 -7.75 -8.46 -0.44
C VAL A 125 -6.98 -7.50 -1.34
N PHE A 126 -7.69 -6.54 -1.94
CA PHE A 126 -7.13 -5.60 -2.92
C PHE A 126 -7.72 -4.20 -2.73
N ALA A 127 -6.92 -3.19 -3.04
CA ALA A 127 -7.44 -1.85 -3.30
C ALA A 127 -7.61 -1.68 -4.81
N ASP A 128 -8.70 -1.03 -5.23
CA ASP A 128 -8.92 -0.69 -6.64
C ASP A 128 -8.11 0.57 -7.00
N PRO A 129 -7.15 0.49 -7.94
CA PRO A 129 -6.38 1.65 -8.38
C PRO A 129 -7.24 2.80 -8.91
N PHE A 130 -8.38 2.51 -9.54
CA PHE A 130 -9.28 3.55 -10.06
C PHE A 130 -9.99 4.28 -8.92
N GLU A 131 -10.44 3.55 -7.90
CA GLU A 131 -11.04 4.14 -6.71
C GLU A 131 -10.03 5.02 -5.94
N LEU A 132 -8.79 4.54 -5.79
CA LEU A 132 -7.71 5.34 -5.22
C LEU A 132 -7.40 6.59 -6.04
N HIS A 133 -7.38 6.48 -7.37
CA HIS A 133 -7.17 7.63 -8.25
C HIS A 133 -8.24 8.70 -8.03
N HIS A 134 -9.50 8.31 -7.89
CA HIS A 134 -10.57 9.25 -7.58
C HIS A 134 -10.42 9.93 -6.20
N LEU A 135 -9.85 9.24 -5.20
CA LEU A 135 -9.53 9.86 -3.91
C LEU A 135 -8.41 10.89 -4.02
N VAL A 136 -7.42 10.64 -4.88
CA VAL A 136 -6.36 11.61 -5.22
C VAL A 136 -6.94 12.81 -5.97
N GLU A 137 -7.76 12.60 -6.99
CA GLU A 137 -8.41 13.68 -7.77
C GLU A 137 -9.26 14.62 -6.89
N ARG A 138 -9.90 14.06 -5.86
CA ARG A 138 -10.72 14.81 -4.89
C ARG A 138 -9.89 15.49 -3.80
N GLY A 139 -8.58 15.28 -3.79
CA GLY A 139 -7.68 15.84 -2.78
C GLY A 139 -7.80 15.20 -1.40
N VAL A 140 -8.40 14.00 -1.30
CA VAL A 140 -8.42 13.23 -0.04
C VAL A 140 -7.01 12.71 0.27
N PHE A 141 -6.33 12.21 -0.75
CA PHE A 141 -4.92 11.85 -0.69
C PHE A 141 -4.12 12.80 -1.58
N SER A 142 -2.89 13.15 -1.18
CA SER A 142 -1.99 13.87 -2.09
C SER A 142 -1.49 12.95 -3.21
N ASP A 143 -1.36 11.67 -2.90
CA ASP A 143 -1.05 10.63 -3.87
C ASP A 143 -1.41 9.24 -3.34
N ALA A 144 -1.61 8.27 -4.23
CA ALA A 144 -1.80 6.87 -3.86
C ALA A 144 -1.48 5.95 -5.03
N ALA A 145 -0.92 4.77 -4.74
CA ALA A 145 -0.66 3.73 -5.74
C ALA A 145 -0.74 2.33 -5.14
N VAL A 146 -1.04 1.35 -5.99
CA VAL A 146 -1.05 -0.09 -5.66
C VAL A 146 0.08 -0.78 -6.42
N PHE A 147 0.82 -1.63 -5.71
CA PHE A 147 1.93 -2.41 -6.24
C PHE A 147 1.74 -3.90 -5.92
N GLY A 148 2.48 -4.77 -6.63
CA GLY A 148 2.32 -6.22 -6.53
C GLY A 148 1.15 -6.73 -7.37
N ASP A 149 0.33 -7.62 -6.81
CA ASP A 149 -0.80 -8.20 -7.54
C ASP A 149 -1.97 -7.21 -7.64
N THR A 150 -2.13 -6.62 -8.82
CA THR A 150 -3.22 -5.69 -9.15
C THR A 150 -4.29 -6.33 -10.03
N ASN A 151 -4.18 -7.63 -10.36
CA ASN A 151 -5.12 -8.26 -11.28
C ASN A 151 -6.44 -8.58 -10.55
N LEU A 152 -7.39 -7.66 -10.59
CA LEU A 152 -8.70 -7.73 -9.92
C LEU A 152 -9.57 -8.95 -10.28
N GLU A 153 -9.25 -9.66 -11.37
CA GLU A 153 -10.08 -10.75 -11.92
C GLU A 153 -9.69 -12.15 -11.42
N LEU A 154 -8.49 -12.34 -10.86
CA LEU A 154 -8.07 -13.67 -10.38
C LEU A 154 -8.83 -14.10 -9.12
N PRO A 155 -9.07 -15.40 -8.88
CA PRO A 155 -9.64 -15.84 -7.60
C PRO A 155 -8.60 -15.72 -6.47
N SER A 156 -9.06 -15.59 -5.23
CA SER A 156 -8.21 -15.40 -4.02
C SER A 156 -7.10 -16.45 -3.85
N PHE A 157 -7.37 -17.71 -4.20
CA PHE A 157 -6.38 -18.79 -4.10
C PHE A 157 -5.26 -18.73 -5.15
N ARG A 158 -5.38 -17.85 -6.15
CA ARG A 158 -4.36 -17.57 -7.18
C ARG A 158 -3.79 -16.17 -7.10
N SER A 159 -4.31 -15.33 -6.20
CA SER A 159 -3.77 -14.00 -6.03
C SER A 159 -2.53 -14.02 -5.16
N ASN A 160 -1.63 -13.09 -5.42
CA ASN A 160 -0.47 -12.82 -4.60
C ASN A 160 -0.72 -11.58 -3.72
N GLN A 161 0.27 -11.23 -2.90
CA GLN A 161 0.18 -10.06 -2.03
C GLN A 161 0.24 -8.76 -2.84
N SER A 162 -0.53 -7.77 -2.40
CA SER A 162 -0.50 -6.41 -2.93
C SER A 162 -0.16 -5.42 -1.83
N VAL A 163 0.45 -4.31 -2.20
CA VAL A 163 0.89 -3.26 -1.28
C VAL A 163 0.32 -1.93 -1.76
N VAL A 164 -0.30 -1.19 -0.86
CA VAL A 164 -0.85 0.13 -1.15
C VAL A 164 0.01 1.18 -0.47
N GLU A 165 0.48 2.16 -1.22
CA GLU A 165 1.16 3.32 -0.68
C GLU A 165 0.28 4.55 -0.81
N ILE A 166 0.07 5.25 0.30
CA ILE A 166 -0.81 6.42 0.40
C ILE A 166 0.03 7.59 0.91
N HIS A 167 -0.09 8.73 0.27
CA HIS A 167 0.55 9.97 0.64
C HIS A 167 -0.50 10.97 1.11
N MET A 168 -0.22 11.63 2.24
CA MET A 168 -1.04 12.71 2.77
C MET A 168 -0.18 13.91 3.14
N SER A 169 -0.60 15.10 2.71
CA SER A 169 0.10 16.34 3.06
C SER A 169 -0.13 16.68 4.54
N LEU A 170 0.96 16.91 5.27
CA LEU A 170 0.88 17.30 6.68
C LEU A 170 0.57 18.79 6.85
N ALA A 171 0.68 19.59 5.78
CA ALA A 171 0.51 21.04 5.83
C ALA A 171 -0.90 21.45 6.31
N SER A 172 -1.95 20.76 5.84
CA SER A 172 -3.34 21.08 6.24
C SER A 172 -3.60 20.80 7.72
N GLU A 173 -3.06 19.69 8.24
CA GLU A 173 -3.25 19.30 9.64
C GLU A 173 -2.44 20.16 10.62
N LEU A 174 -1.25 20.62 10.21
CA LEU A 174 -0.41 21.50 11.03
C LEU A 174 -0.92 22.95 11.06
N LEU A 175 -1.58 23.41 10.00
CA LEU A 175 -2.14 24.76 9.94
C LEU A 175 -3.44 24.88 10.77
N SER A 176 -4.12 23.77 11.06
CA SER A 176 -5.43 23.75 11.70
C SER A 176 -5.39 23.68 13.24
N ARG A 177 -4.26 23.27 13.84
CA ARG A 177 -4.15 22.99 15.29
C ARG A 177 -3.00 23.74 15.98
N ASN A 178 -3.26 24.23 17.19
CA ASN A 178 -2.26 24.83 18.09
C ASN A 178 -1.65 23.81 19.09
N GLU A 179 -2.03 22.54 18.98
CA GLU A 179 -1.64 21.46 19.89
C GLU A 179 -0.38 20.74 19.38
N ASP A 180 0.34 20.10 20.31
CA ASP A 180 1.54 19.32 19.98
C ASP A 180 1.17 17.91 19.42
N ASP A 181 -0.11 17.55 19.44
CA ASP A 181 -0.66 16.30 18.92
C ASP A 181 -1.30 16.53 17.54
N VAL A 182 -0.82 15.78 16.54
CA VAL A 182 -1.34 15.79 15.17
C VAL A 182 -1.99 14.44 14.90
N GLU A 183 -3.19 14.44 14.32
CA GLU A 183 -3.93 13.22 13.99
C GLU A 183 -4.19 13.17 12.48
N VAL A 184 -3.97 12.00 11.88
CA VAL A 184 -4.19 11.74 10.47
C VAL A 184 -5.12 10.56 10.34
N ASP A 185 -6.26 10.78 9.68
CA ASP A 185 -7.31 9.80 9.46
C ASP A 185 -7.31 9.32 8.00
N ILE A 186 -7.36 8.01 7.79
CA ILE A 186 -7.37 7.39 6.48
C ILE A 186 -8.48 6.36 6.40
N ASP A 187 -9.25 6.46 5.32
CA ASP A 187 -10.19 5.43 4.89
C ASP A 187 -9.71 4.82 3.58
N LEU A 188 -9.12 3.63 3.66
CA LEU A 188 -8.67 2.88 2.49
C LEU A 188 -9.79 1.94 2.01
N PRO A 189 -10.38 2.15 0.81
CA PRO A 189 -11.36 1.21 0.25
C PRO A 189 -10.68 -0.10 -0.16
N LEU A 190 -11.30 -1.22 0.24
CA LEU A 190 -10.78 -2.56 0.05
C LEU A 190 -11.85 -3.51 -0.47
N HIS A 191 -11.43 -4.38 -1.37
CA HIS A 191 -12.25 -5.40 -2.00
C HIS A 191 -11.71 -6.78 -1.65
N ALA A 192 -12.56 -7.62 -1.08
CA ALA A 192 -12.28 -9.02 -0.84
C ALA A 192 -12.77 -9.85 -2.03
N ARG A 193 -11.93 -10.75 -2.52
CA ARG A 193 -12.34 -11.73 -3.53
C ARG A 193 -12.92 -12.97 -2.89
N TYR A 194 -13.69 -13.70 -3.69
CA TYR A 194 -14.32 -14.95 -3.29
C TYR A 194 -13.28 -15.90 -2.68
N PRO A 195 -13.36 -16.18 -1.37
CA PRO A 195 -12.55 -17.19 -0.75
C PRO A 195 -12.97 -18.57 -1.25
N PRO A 196 -12.12 -19.61 -1.13
CA PRO A 196 -12.57 -20.98 -1.35
C PRO A 196 -13.74 -21.32 -0.41
N LEU A 197 -14.63 -22.21 -0.89
CA LEU A 197 -15.78 -22.68 -0.11
C LEU A 197 -15.32 -23.27 1.24
N GLY A 198 -15.89 -22.74 2.32
CA GLY A 198 -15.52 -23.12 3.68
C GLY A 198 -16.74 -23.35 4.57
N HIS A 199 -16.64 -22.86 5.80
CA HIS A 199 -17.66 -22.96 6.85
C HIS A 199 -18.31 -21.59 7.11
N GLY A 200 -18.84 -20.96 6.06
CA GLY A 200 -19.56 -19.69 6.14
C GLY A 200 -18.67 -18.46 5.94
N PHE A 201 -17.60 -18.31 6.73
CA PHE A 201 -16.67 -17.18 6.65
C PHE A 201 -15.20 -17.62 6.51
N SER A 202 -14.43 -16.81 5.81
CA SER A 202 -12.96 -16.86 5.73
C SER A 202 -12.40 -15.62 6.41
N ARG A 203 -11.58 -15.82 7.44
CA ARG A 203 -10.94 -14.73 8.18
C ARG A 203 -9.65 -14.33 7.50
N VAL A 204 -9.47 -13.02 7.30
CA VAL A 204 -8.17 -12.43 6.95
C VAL A 204 -7.76 -11.46 8.04
N GLU A 205 -6.47 -11.39 8.33
CA GLU A 205 -5.90 -10.52 9.36
C GLU A 205 -4.98 -9.50 8.69
N PHE A 206 -5.11 -8.24 9.10
CA PHE A 206 -4.26 -7.16 8.61
C PHE A 206 -3.02 -7.03 9.49
N GLY A 207 -1.86 -6.97 8.85
CA GLY A 207 -0.60 -6.60 9.48
C GLY A 207 -0.59 -5.13 9.90
N GLN A 208 0.44 -4.72 10.64
CA GLN A 208 0.65 -3.29 10.94
C GLN A 208 1.15 -2.55 9.69
N PRO A 209 0.74 -1.29 9.48
CA PRO A 209 1.23 -0.49 8.35
C PRO A 209 2.65 0.02 8.62
N ASP A 210 3.41 0.28 7.57
CA ASP A 210 4.66 1.03 7.70
C ASP A 210 4.37 2.52 7.54
N ILE A 211 4.84 3.33 8.49
CA ILE A 211 4.55 4.77 8.53
C ILE A 211 5.86 5.52 8.33
N PHE A 212 5.86 6.48 7.41
CA PHE A 212 6.99 7.34 7.13
C PHE A 212 6.56 8.81 7.16
N ILE A 213 7.46 9.68 7.60
CA ILE A 213 7.35 11.13 7.41
C ILE A 213 8.43 11.53 6.42
N CYS A 214 8.05 12.09 5.29
CA CYS A 214 8.97 12.50 4.24
C CYS A 214 8.86 13.99 3.95
N CYS A 215 9.98 14.69 3.84
CA CYS A 215 10.05 16.13 3.58
C CYS A 215 10.92 16.42 2.36
N CYS A 216 10.55 17.43 1.57
CA CYS A 216 11.35 17.88 0.43
C CYS A 216 12.38 18.91 0.91
N LEU A 217 13.66 18.62 0.74
CA LEU A 217 14.73 19.59 1.00
C LEU A 217 14.91 20.46 -0.25
N ASP A 218 14.95 21.79 -0.08
CA ASP A 218 15.25 22.78 -1.12
C ASP A 218 14.26 22.88 -2.30
N GLY A 219 13.00 22.47 -2.12
CA GLY A 219 11.94 22.65 -3.12
C GLY A 219 12.04 21.72 -4.34
N ASN A 220 13.01 20.81 -4.39
CA ASN A 220 13.06 19.74 -5.38
C ASN A 220 12.25 18.53 -4.87
N VAL A 221 11.09 18.31 -5.47
CA VAL A 221 10.16 17.21 -5.13
C VAL A 221 10.80 15.81 -5.26
N LEU A 222 11.90 15.69 -6.01
CA LEU A 222 12.61 14.43 -6.23
C LEU A 222 13.64 14.09 -5.13
N ASN A 223 14.05 15.07 -4.32
CA ASN A 223 15.00 14.85 -3.22
C ASN A 223 14.24 14.88 -1.91
N LYS A 224 13.63 13.74 -1.56
CA LYS A 224 12.92 13.61 -0.29
C LYS A 224 13.81 12.96 0.75
N SER A 225 13.70 13.45 1.97
CA SER A 225 14.28 12.89 3.16
C SER A 225 13.16 12.24 3.96
N CYS A 226 13.30 10.96 4.29
CA CYS A 226 12.26 10.19 4.98
C CYS A 226 12.71 9.75 6.37
N LEU A 227 11.74 9.64 7.28
CA LEU A 227 11.90 9.04 8.59
C LEU A 227 10.89 7.92 8.75
N PHE A 228 11.38 6.71 8.92
CA PHE A 228 10.53 5.59 9.34
C PHE A 228 10.11 5.75 10.80
N MET A 229 8.84 5.49 11.08
CA MET A 229 8.21 5.65 12.38
C MET A 229 7.80 4.27 12.94
N PRO A 230 8.64 3.64 13.79
CA PRO A 230 8.36 2.30 14.28
C PRO A 230 7.17 2.30 15.25
N ILE A 231 6.22 1.38 15.02
CA ILE A 231 5.00 1.26 15.84
C ILE A 231 5.29 0.67 17.24
N ASP A 232 6.42 0.00 17.43
CA ASP A 232 6.79 -0.58 18.73
C ASP A 232 7.08 0.46 19.81
N HIS A 233 7.27 1.73 19.44
CA HIS A 233 7.40 2.83 20.39
C HIS A 233 6.06 3.35 20.93
N ILE A 234 4.92 2.89 20.40
CA ILE A 234 3.60 3.26 20.91
C ILE A 234 3.32 2.51 22.22
N ALA A 235 2.75 3.22 23.20
CA ALA A 235 2.28 2.61 24.43
C ALA A 235 1.25 1.48 24.14
N PRO A 236 1.27 0.35 24.88
CA PRO A 236 0.40 -0.80 24.59
C PRO A 236 -1.10 -0.46 24.47
N ASP A 237 -1.59 0.44 25.32
CA ASP A 237 -3.00 0.87 25.33
C ASP A 237 -3.41 1.66 24.08
N ASN A 238 -2.42 2.26 23.40
CA ASN A 238 -2.61 3.07 22.19
C ASN A 238 -2.15 2.33 20.93
N LYS A 239 -1.71 1.07 21.03
CA LYS A 239 -1.32 0.24 19.89
C LYS A 239 -2.56 -0.36 19.25
N ALA A 240 -2.64 -0.34 17.93
CA ALA A 240 -3.73 -0.98 17.22
C ALA A 240 -3.72 -2.48 17.51
N ARG A 241 -4.90 -3.03 17.80
CA ARG A 241 -5.11 -4.47 17.85
C ARG A 241 -5.03 -5.05 16.44
N ALA A 242 -4.78 -6.35 16.33
CA ALA A 242 -4.90 -7.06 15.06
C ALA A 242 -6.31 -6.84 14.49
N VAL A 243 -6.38 -6.30 13.29
CA VAL A 243 -7.65 -6.03 12.62
C VAL A 243 -7.99 -7.25 11.78
N THR A 244 -9.19 -7.79 11.98
CA THR A 244 -9.65 -9.01 11.30
C THR A 244 -10.87 -8.70 10.46
N TRP A 245 -10.93 -9.23 9.25
CA TRP A 245 -12.09 -9.16 8.38
C TRP A 245 -12.60 -10.57 8.07
N ASP A 246 -13.84 -10.85 8.48
CA ASP A 246 -14.55 -12.08 8.16
C ASP A 246 -15.28 -11.92 6.81
N ILE A 247 -14.75 -12.56 5.77
CA ILE A 247 -15.26 -12.53 4.40
C ILE A 247 -16.20 -13.73 4.19
N PRO A 248 -17.45 -13.53 3.73
CA PRO A 248 -18.35 -14.65 3.48
C PRO A 248 -17.84 -15.54 2.33
N CYS A 249 -17.73 -16.85 2.58
CA CYS A 249 -17.24 -17.84 1.61
C CYS A 249 -18.23 -18.99 1.34
N GLY A 250 -19.43 -18.93 1.90
CA GLY A 250 -20.46 -19.96 1.76
C GLY A 250 -20.16 -21.22 2.58
N ASN A 251 -21.19 -22.05 2.80
CA ASN A 251 -21.06 -23.33 3.50
C ASN A 251 -21.04 -24.47 2.47
N LYS A 252 -19.96 -25.26 2.47
CA LYS A 252 -19.81 -26.43 1.62
C LYS A 252 -20.92 -27.46 1.80
N GLU A 253 -21.50 -27.58 2.99
CA GLU A 253 -22.59 -28.51 3.28
C GLU A 253 -23.88 -28.17 2.53
N HIS A 254 -24.13 -26.88 2.29
CA HIS A 254 -25.31 -26.41 1.56
C HIS A 254 -25.08 -26.33 0.05
N ALA A 255 -23.82 -26.37 -0.42
CA ALA A 255 -23.46 -26.15 -1.81
C ALA A 255 -24.19 -27.10 -2.78
N GLY A 256 -24.33 -28.38 -2.43
CA GLY A 256 -25.04 -29.36 -3.26
C GLY A 256 -26.53 -29.08 -3.39
N VAL A 257 -27.18 -28.69 -2.30
CA VAL A 257 -28.61 -28.34 -2.29
C VAL A 257 -28.86 -27.06 -3.09
N VAL A 258 -28.04 -26.03 -2.85
CA VAL A 258 -28.12 -24.76 -3.60
C VAL A 258 -27.93 -25.04 -5.09
N TYR A 259 -26.91 -25.82 -5.46
CA TYR A 259 -26.67 -26.20 -6.85
C TYR A 259 -27.89 -26.90 -7.47
N ALA A 260 -28.42 -27.93 -6.83
CA ALA A 260 -29.55 -28.70 -7.37
C ALA A 260 -30.81 -27.82 -7.58
N VAL A 261 -31.12 -26.97 -6.60
CA VAL A 261 -32.27 -26.06 -6.67
C VAL A 261 -32.07 -25.01 -7.77
N THR A 262 -30.93 -24.31 -7.78
CA THR A 262 -30.64 -23.27 -8.77
C THR A 262 -30.60 -23.84 -10.18
N PHE A 263 -29.94 -24.99 -10.37
CA PHE A 263 -29.86 -25.67 -11.67
C PHE A 263 -31.24 -26.14 -12.15
N GLY A 264 -32.06 -26.68 -11.24
CA GLY A 264 -33.42 -27.10 -11.54
C GLY A 264 -34.29 -25.94 -12.02
N PHE A 265 -34.32 -24.83 -11.28
CA PHE A 265 -35.08 -23.63 -11.67
C PHE A 265 -34.57 -23.02 -12.97
N ALA A 266 -33.25 -22.92 -13.15
CA ALA A 266 -32.66 -22.39 -14.38
C ALA A 266 -33.03 -23.25 -15.60
N SER A 267 -33.00 -24.59 -15.45
CA SER A 267 -33.38 -25.52 -16.51
C SER A 267 -34.86 -25.40 -16.89
N VAL A 268 -35.75 -25.32 -15.90
CA VAL A 268 -37.19 -25.13 -16.13
C VAL A 268 -37.46 -23.78 -16.81
N ALA A 269 -36.83 -22.71 -16.33
CA ALA A 269 -36.97 -21.38 -16.92
C ALA A 269 -36.49 -21.35 -18.38
N ALA A 270 -35.34 -21.95 -18.68
CA ALA A 270 -34.82 -22.07 -20.04
C ALA A 270 -35.79 -22.84 -20.95
N MET A 271 -36.35 -23.96 -20.49
CA MET A 271 -37.33 -24.74 -21.25
C MET A 271 -38.61 -23.95 -21.52
N LEU A 272 -39.11 -23.19 -20.53
CA LEU A 272 -40.28 -22.32 -20.71
C LEU A 272 -40.01 -21.21 -21.73
N ILE A 273 -38.82 -20.59 -21.72
CA ILE A 273 -38.42 -19.58 -22.69
C ILE A 273 -38.39 -20.17 -24.11
N VAL A 274 -37.82 -21.37 -24.28
CA VAL A 274 -37.78 -22.05 -25.58
C VAL A 274 -39.18 -22.40 -26.06
N LEU A 275 -40.01 -23.00 -25.20
CA LEU A 275 -41.37 -23.41 -25.55
C LEU A 275 -42.24 -22.23 -25.95
N THR A 276 -42.20 -21.15 -25.17
CA THR A 276 -42.94 -19.92 -25.47
C THR A 276 -42.49 -19.30 -26.79
N SER A 277 -41.19 -19.30 -27.08
CA SER A 277 -40.64 -18.81 -28.34
C SER A 277 -41.14 -19.62 -29.55
N ILE A 278 -41.18 -20.95 -29.44
CA ILE A 278 -41.70 -21.85 -30.49
C ILE A 278 -43.20 -21.60 -30.71
N CYS A 279 -44.00 -21.59 -29.63
CA CYS A 279 -45.44 -21.40 -29.71
C CYS A 279 -45.81 -20.03 -30.30
N TYR A 280 -45.08 -18.96 -29.94
CA TYR A 280 -45.34 -17.62 -30.46
C TYR A 280 -44.95 -17.50 -31.95
N SER A 281 -43.83 -18.12 -32.37
CA SER A 281 -43.43 -18.18 -33.78
C SER A 281 -44.45 -18.96 -34.63
N GLY A 282 -44.96 -20.08 -34.11
CA GLY A 282 -46.02 -20.87 -34.77
C GLY A 282 -47.35 -20.12 -34.88
N SER A 283 -47.75 -19.39 -33.83
CA SER A 283 -48.99 -18.61 -33.84
C SER A 283 -48.95 -17.43 -34.82
N ASN A 284 -47.77 -16.84 -35.06
CA ASN A 284 -47.62 -15.78 -36.06
C ASN A 284 -47.61 -16.31 -37.51
N ARG A 285 -47.16 -17.56 -37.75
CA ARG A 285 -47.28 -18.18 -39.08
C ARG A 285 -48.73 -18.52 -39.45
N LEU A 286 -49.57 -18.89 -38.48
CA LEU A 286 -50.99 -19.20 -38.72
C LEU A 286 -51.88 -17.97 -38.93
N LYS A 287 -51.43 -16.76 -38.56
CA LYS A 287 -52.14 -15.49 -38.83
C LYS A 287 -51.86 -14.88 -40.21
N LEU A 288 -50.94 -15.46 -40.99
CA LEU A 288 -50.50 -14.98 -42.31
C LEU A 288 -50.95 -15.91 -43.46
N SER A 289 -51.80 -16.90 -43.19
CA SER A 289 -52.49 -17.74 -44.18
C SER A 289 -53.99 -17.46 -44.13
#